data_AF-A0A9W9NFR7-F1
#
_entry.id   AF-A0A9W9NFR7-F1
#
_cell.length_a   1.000
_cell.length_b   1.000
_cell.length_c   1.000
_cell.angle_alpha   90.00
_cell.angle_beta   90.00
_cell.angle_gamma   90.00
#
_symmetry.space_group_name_H-M   'P 1'
#
loop_
_entity.id
_entity.type
_entity.pdbx_description
1 polymer ?
#
loop_
_entity_poly.entity_id
_entity_poly.type
_entity_poly.pdbx_seq_one_letter_code
_entity_poly.pdbx_strand_id
1 'polypeptide(L)'
;MAEPFGLASGTLALATLAFQSSVSLYETVNSFHPHPKRVRALLGELEALSTALASLVDRVKSTSDVGHSVLDLPLLRCDNACKKFRQEVTQCTSRLNSNRASFRDWATLTYMGDKIDDFCDLLAGYKATINTALTDATLRQSTVTVESTGKYEDLIHDAKDDLGAQISAARMGNQPVIELLQAEVDENDQSFFRVLVDGLSIKYITVEPDIYSTEDMCFGPSLVSVLPTFPIGDWNDGLVAKNPNDGKPFFARVCLAPFPGVQNTWHEIYVDYLDLSIGRKLRTGIYEAKSSLSDDIIVVKFARFPWEVQYIENETTAYQWISGHNIGPQFLGHLTENGRVIGFLMERITDARHASAEDIEVCREVLSRLHNLGVRHGDTNRFNFLIRDSKATLIDFDTAQKCDDRDSLLQESEELSACLKDMSGRGGGGLL
;
A
#
# COMPACT_ATOMS: atom_id res chain seq x y z
N MET A 1 -41.23 7.45 41.52
CA MET A 1 -40.48 8.16 40.46
C MET A 1 -39.05 7.71 40.53
N ALA A 2 -38.66 6.81 39.64
CA ALA A 2 -37.28 6.42 39.43
C ALA A 2 -37.15 6.31 37.90
N GLU A 3 -36.34 7.19 37.32
CA GLU A 3 -36.03 7.17 35.89
C GLU A 3 -35.22 5.92 35.54
N PRO A 4 -35.47 5.26 34.42
CA PRO A 4 -34.65 4.13 33.98
C PRO A 4 -33.40 4.67 33.29
N PHE A 5 -32.23 4.49 33.92
CA PHE A 5 -30.95 4.55 33.23
C PHE A 5 -30.91 3.40 32.21
N GLY A 6 -31.31 3.69 30.98
CA GLY A 6 -31.16 2.79 29.84
C GLY A 6 -29.68 2.57 29.54
N LEU A 7 -29.25 1.31 29.54
CA LEU A 7 -27.95 0.87 29.05
C LEU A 7 -27.75 1.39 27.63
N ALA A 8 -26.91 2.41 27.45
CA ALA A 8 -26.42 2.77 26.14
C ALA A 8 -25.67 1.55 25.56
N SER A 9 -26.03 1.15 24.34
CA SER A 9 -25.31 0.12 23.58
C SER A 9 -23.79 0.36 23.64
N GLY A 10 -22.99 -0.70 23.84
CA GLY A 10 -21.53 -0.61 23.94
C GLY A 10 -20.91 0.16 22.77
N THR A 11 -21.47 0.01 21.57
CA THR A 11 -21.05 0.74 20.37
C THR A 11 -21.31 2.25 20.46
N LEU A 12 -22.45 2.69 21.03
CA LEU A 12 -22.75 4.12 21.16
C LEU A 12 -21.74 4.81 22.09
N ALA A 13 -21.41 4.13 23.20
CA ALA A 13 -20.40 4.61 24.13
C ALA A 13 -19.03 4.71 23.45
N LEU A 14 -18.62 3.69 22.71
CA LEU A 14 -17.34 3.66 21.99
C LEU A 14 -17.27 4.71 20.86
N ALA A 15 -18.34 4.88 20.09
CA ALA A 15 -18.42 5.89 19.04
C ALA A 15 -18.33 7.31 19.63
N THR A 16 -19.01 7.55 20.76
CA THR A 16 -18.95 8.82 21.47
C THR A 16 -17.55 9.10 22.01
N LEU A 17 -16.87 8.11 22.58
CA LEU A 17 -15.49 8.22 23.06
C LEU A 17 -14.52 8.52 21.91
N ALA A 18 -14.61 7.76 20.81
CA ALA A 18 -13.77 7.97 19.63
C ALA A 18 -13.96 9.38 19.05
N PHE A 19 -15.21 9.85 18.95
CA PHE A 19 -15.53 11.21 18.50
C PHE A 19 -14.93 12.29 19.40
N GLN A 20 -15.08 12.16 20.72
CA GLN A 20 -14.51 13.12 21.67
C GLN A 20 -12.98 13.13 21.61
N SER A 21 -12.36 11.97 21.45
CA SER A 21 -10.91 11.84 21.34
C SER A 21 -10.36 12.43 20.03
N SER A 22 -11.07 12.27 18.90
CA SER A 22 -10.66 12.87 17.63
C SER A 22 -10.76 14.40 17.67
N VAL A 23 -11.85 14.94 18.24
CA VAL A 23 -12.03 16.39 18.43
C VAL A 23 -10.98 16.96 19.37
N SER A 24 -10.74 16.32 20.53
CA SER A 24 -9.72 16.78 21.47
C SER A 24 -8.32 16.77 20.87
N LEU A 25 -8.01 15.78 20.04
CA LEU A 25 -6.75 15.75 19.31
C LEU A 25 -6.67 16.86 18.25
N TYR A 26 -7.73 17.07 17.46
CA TYR A 26 -7.82 18.16 16.49
C TYR A 26 -7.56 19.52 17.15
N GLU A 27 -8.26 19.83 18.25
CA GLU A 27 -8.08 21.08 19.00
C GLU A 27 -6.64 21.23 19.51
N THR A 28 -6.05 20.14 20.02
CA THR A 28 -4.66 20.13 20.49
C THR A 28 -3.71 20.48 19.35
N VAL A 29 -3.80 19.80 18.21
CA VAL A 29 -2.93 20.02 17.04
C VAL A 29 -3.15 21.42 16.44
N ASN A 30 -4.41 21.87 16.36
CA ASN A 30 -4.79 23.16 15.81
C ASN A 30 -4.33 24.35 16.66
N SER A 31 -4.08 24.14 17.96
CA SER A 31 -3.59 25.21 18.84
C SER A 31 -2.16 25.67 18.49
N PHE A 32 -1.37 24.86 17.77
CA PHE A 32 0.05 25.14 17.49
C PHE A 32 0.27 25.80 16.13
N HIS A 33 0.82 27.01 16.11
CA HIS A 33 1.09 27.75 14.88
C HIS A 33 2.58 28.04 14.68
N PRO A 34 3.08 28.13 13.43
CA PRO A 34 2.38 27.89 12.16
C PRO A 34 2.27 26.39 11.81
N HIS A 35 1.31 26.00 10.95
CA HIS A 35 1.09 24.61 10.53
C HIS A 35 1.89 24.24 9.25
N PRO A 36 2.88 23.32 9.34
CA PRO A 36 3.49 22.70 8.16
C PRO A 36 2.46 21.92 7.34
N LYS A 37 2.75 21.64 6.05
CA LYS A 37 1.84 20.92 5.13
C LYS A 37 1.29 19.61 5.72
N ARG A 38 2.16 18.78 6.31
CA ARG A 38 1.78 17.53 7.01
C ARG A 38 0.82 17.74 8.19
N VAL A 39 0.93 18.85 8.92
CA VAL A 39 0.03 19.15 10.05
C VAL A 39 -1.33 19.60 9.53
N ARG A 40 -1.37 20.33 8.40
CA ARG A 40 -2.62 20.65 7.70
C ARG A 40 -3.32 19.40 7.16
N ALA A 41 -2.57 18.45 6.60
CA ALA A 41 -3.10 17.16 6.16
C ALA A 41 -3.70 16.37 7.34
N LEU A 42 -2.98 16.27 8.46
CA LEU A 42 -3.47 15.65 9.68
C LEU A 42 -4.75 16.32 10.22
N LEU A 43 -4.79 17.66 10.23
CA LEU A 43 -5.98 18.41 10.65
C LEU A 43 -7.19 18.09 9.75
N GLY A 44 -6.98 18.04 8.44
CA GLY A 44 -8.03 17.65 7.48
C GLY A 44 -8.54 16.22 7.70
N GLU A 45 -7.65 15.27 7.95
CA GLU A 45 -8.04 13.88 8.26
C GLU A 45 -8.78 13.76 9.60
N LEU A 46 -8.36 14.50 10.63
CA LEU A 46 -9.05 14.53 11.93
C LEU A 46 -10.44 15.16 11.84
N GLU A 47 -10.62 16.20 11.03
CA GLU A 47 -11.91 16.84 10.77
C GLU A 47 -12.85 15.88 10.03
N ALA A 48 -12.37 15.22 8.98
CA ALA A 48 -13.14 14.23 8.23
C ALA A 48 -13.54 13.02 9.09
N LEU A 49 -12.62 12.50 9.91
CA LEU A 49 -12.89 11.42 10.85
C LEU A 49 -13.93 11.83 11.91
N SER A 50 -13.80 13.03 12.47
CA SER A 50 -14.75 13.54 13.47
C SER A 50 -16.15 13.68 12.89
N THR A 51 -16.26 14.10 11.62
CA THR A 51 -17.53 14.18 10.90
C THR A 51 -18.18 12.82 10.68
N ALA A 52 -17.39 11.81 10.30
CA ALA A 52 -17.87 10.43 10.14
C ALA A 52 -18.34 9.83 11.48
N LEU A 53 -17.58 10.05 12.55
CA LEU A 53 -17.92 9.60 13.90
C LEU A 53 -19.18 10.29 14.45
N ALA A 54 -19.36 11.59 14.21
CA ALA A 54 -20.59 12.30 14.56
C ALA A 54 -21.82 11.71 13.86
N SER A 55 -21.69 11.45 12.56
CA SER A 55 -22.75 10.82 11.75
C SER A 55 -23.10 9.42 12.26
N LEU A 56 -22.10 8.65 12.71
CA LEU A 56 -22.31 7.35 13.33
C LEU A 56 -23.02 7.46 14.69
N VAL A 57 -22.61 8.40 15.54
CA VAL A 57 -23.25 8.64 16.84
C VAL A 57 -24.73 8.99 16.67
N ASP A 58 -25.06 9.88 15.73
CA ASP A 58 -26.46 10.27 15.47
C ASP A 58 -27.29 9.11 14.90
N ARG A 59 -26.66 8.26 14.07
CA ARG A 59 -27.31 7.06 13.54
C ARG A 59 -27.58 6.03 14.64
N VAL A 60 -26.58 5.69 15.44
CA VAL A 60 -26.73 4.71 16.53
C VAL A 60 -27.73 5.20 17.59
N LYS A 61 -27.90 6.51 17.77
CA LYS A 61 -28.96 7.09 18.63
C LYS A 61 -30.36 6.96 18.04
N SER A 62 -30.50 7.07 16.72
CA SER A 62 -31.79 7.07 16.03
C SER A 62 -32.32 5.68 15.70
N THR A 63 -31.43 4.69 15.59
CA THR A 63 -31.79 3.28 15.39
C THR A 63 -31.61 2.50 16.68
N SER A 64 -32.69 1.94 17.25
CA SER A 64 -32.65 1.01 18.39
C SER A 64 -32.06 -0.37 18.04
N ASP A 65 -31.27 -0.46 16.97
CA ASP A 65 -30.84 -1.72 16.35
C ASP A 65 -29.47 -2.19 16.85
N VAL A 66 -29.37 -3.51 17.05
CA VAL A 66 -28.29 -4.24 17.72
C VAL A 66 -27.17 -4.62 16.71
N GLY A 67 -27.09 -3.93 15.58
CA GLY A 67 -26.27 -4.32 14.43
C GLY A 67 -24.81 -3.86 14.40
N HIS A 68 -24.32 -3.11 15.38
CA HIS A 68 -23.03 -2.40 15.26
C HIS A 68 -21.86 -2.98 16.08
N SER A 69 -22.00 -4.17 16.67
CA SER A 69 -20.92 -4.80 17.47
C SER A 69 -19.61 -5.00 16.69
N VAL A 70 -19.69 -5.13 15.35
CA VAL A 70 -18.51 -5.23 14.45
C VAL A 70 -17.63 -3.97 14.51
N LEU A 71 -18.21 -2.81 14.86
CA LEU A 71 -17.48 -1.55 14.99
C LEU A 71 -16.83 -1.36 16.36
N ASP A 72 -17.13 -2.19 17.36
CA ASP A 72 -16.64 -1.96 18.73
C ASP A 72 -15.11 -1.95 18.78
N LEU A 73 -14.45 -2.91 18.12
CA LEU A 73 -12.99 -2.99 18.08
C LEU A 73 -12.37 -1.84 17.26
N PRO A 74 -12.82 -1.54 16.03
CA PRO A 74 -12.37 -0.36 15.29
C PRO A 74 -12.53 0.96 16.05
N LEU A 75 -13.68 1.19 16.71
CA LEU A 75 -13.94 2.42 17.46
C LEU A 75 -13.06 2.53 18.71
N LEU A 76 -12.86 1.42 19.43
CA LEU A 76 -11.95 1.39 20.57
C LEU A 76 -10.49 1.65 20.14
N ARG A 77 -10.07 1.12 18.99
CA ARG A 77 -8.73 1.37 18.45
C ARG A 77 -8.57 2.82 17.99
N CYS A 78 -9.58 3.38 17.35
CA CYS A 78 -9.64 4.78 16.95
C CYS A 78 -9.52 5.73 18.16
N ASP A 79 -10.31 5.49 19.22
CA ASP A 79 -10.25 6.25 20.47
C ASP A 79 -8.85 6.21 21.10
N ASN A 80 -8.30 5.01 21.25
CA ASN A 80 -6.97 4.82 21.82
C ASN A 80 -5.87 5.47 20.96
N ALA A 81 -5.99 5.39 19.64
CA ALA A 81 -5.01 5.98 18.72
C ALA A 81 -4.99 7.51 18.87
N CYS A 82 -6.16 8.14 18.84
CA CYS A 82 -6.31 9.60 19.04
C CYS A 82 -5.79 10.04 20.41
N LYS A 83 -6.11 9.31 21.48
CA LYS A 83 -5.62 9.61 22.85
C LYS A 83 -4.10 9.51 22.96
N LYS A 84 -3.51 8.44 22.43
CA LYS A 84 -2.04 8.24 22.47
C LYS A 84 -1.32 9.31 21.65
N PHE A 85 -1.78 9.60 20.44
CA PHE A 85 -1.15 10.64 19.62
C PHE A 85 -1.25 12.02 20.29
N ARG A 86 -2.39 12.33 20.91
CA ARG A 86 -2.55 13.57 21.70
C ARG A 86 -1.58 13.64 22.88
N GLN A 87 -1.33 12.53 23.56
CA GLN A 87 -0.34 12.44 24.63
C GLN A 87 1.07 12.70 24.11
N GLU A 88 1.45 12.12 22.98
CA GLU A 88 2.75 12.37 22.34
C GLU A 88 2.93 13.85 21.96
N VAL A 89 1.91 14.44 21.32
CA VAL A 89 1.90 15.88 20.98
C VAL A 89 2.07 16.73 22.24
N THR A 90 1.36 16.40 23.33
CA THR A 90 1.44 17.14 24.59
C THR A 90 2.79 16.92 25.29
N GLN A 91 3.35 15.73 25.25
CA GLN A 91 4.63 15.39 25.89
C GLN A 91 5.83 16.03 25.19
N CYS A 92 5.82 16.11 23.86
CA CYS A 92 6.84 16.84 23.11
C CYS A 92 6.90 18.32 23.52
N THR A 93 5.75 18.91 23.87
CA THR A 93 5.66 20.32 24.26
C THR A 93 6.06 20.61 25.72
N SER A 94 5.95 19.63 26.62
CA SER A 94 6.29 19.81 28.05
C SER A 94 7.78 19.63 28.38
N ARG A 95 8.54 18.94 27.51
CA ARG A 95 9.99 18.71 27.70
C ARG A 95 10.87 19.93 27.41
N LEU A 96 10.32 21.00 26.83
CA LEU A 96 11.04 22.21 26.45
C LEU A 96 10.38 23.43 27.10
N ASN A 97 10.87 23.83 28.29
CA ASN A 97 10.51 25.11 28.93
C ASN A 97 10.96 26.29 28.04
N SER A 98 10.18 26.65 27.02
CA SER A 98 10.35 27.93 26.34
C SER A 98 9.06 28.38 25.68
N ASN A 99 8.74 29.65 25.89
CA ASN A 99 7.48 30.31 25.57
C ASN A 99 7.31 30.62 24.06
N ARG A 100 7.82 29.74 23.18
CA ARG A 100 7.64 29.77 21.71
C ARG A 100 7.78 28.35 21.17
N ALA A 101 6.67 27.61 21.08
CA ALA A 101 6.57 26.34 20.37
C ALA A 101 6.97 26.55 18.91
N SER A 102 8.22 26.26 18.56
CA SER A 102 8.79 26.61 17.26
C SER A 102 8.87 25.34 16.41
N PHE A 103 8.26 25.40 15.23
CA PHE A 103 8.47 24.66 13.96
C PHE A 103 9.30 23.36 13.93
N ARG A 104 10.41 23.29 14.67
CA ARG A 104 11.33 22.15 14.81
C ARG A 104 10.69 20.92 15.45
N ASP A 105 9.72 21.09 16.35
CA ASP A 105 9.15 19.97 17.13
C ASP A 105 8.30 19.01 16.29
N TRP A 106 7.65 19.52 15.23
CA TRP A 106 6.88 18.69 14.29
C TRP A 106 7.76 17.78 13.45
N ALA A 107 9.04 18.14 13.25
CA ALA A 107 9.97 17.33 12.44
C ALA A 107 10.45 16.08 13.16
N THR A 108 10.38 16.10 14.48
CA THR A 108 10.79 14.99 15.36
C THR A 108 9.62 14.24 15.96
N LEU A 109 8.38 14.69 15.71
CA LEU A 109 7.18 14.05 16.22
C LEU A 109 6.91 12.75 15.45
N THR A 110 7.15 11.62 16.09
CA THR A 110 6.88 10.28 15.57
C THR A 110 5.75 9.65 16.37
N TYR A 111 4.82 8.98 15.72
CA TYR A 111 3.81 8.16 16.41
C TYR A 111 4.24 6.70 16.40
N MET A 112 4.46 6.10 17.57
CA MET A 112 4.89 4.70 17.69
C MET A 112 6.20 4.36 16.91
N GLY A 113 7.03 5.36 16.61
CA GLY A 113 8.25 5.22 15.80
C GLY A 113 8.10 5.61 14.33
N ASP A 114 6.87 5.80 13.86
CA ASP A 114 6.50 6.07 12.47
C ASP A 114 6.22 7.57 12.23
N LYS A 115 6.17 8.00 10.96
CA LYS A 115 5.96 9.40 10.58
C LYS A 115 4.49 9.80 10.81
N ILE A 116 4.23 11.10 10.89
CA ILE A 116 2.86 11.65 11.00
C ILE A 116 1.98 11.17 9.83
N ASP A 117 2.57 10.95 8.66
CA ASP A 117 1.86 10.49 7.46
C ASP A 117 1.27 9.08 7.65
N ASP A 118 1.99 8.18 8.34
CA ASP A 118 1.51 6.83 8.67
C ASP A 118 0.30 6.88 9.65
N PHE A 119 0.28 7.89 10.53
CA PHE A 119 -0.88 8.14 11.38
C PHE A 119 -2.08 8.67 10.59
N CYS A 120 -1.86 9.52 9.57
CA CYS A 120 -2.92 9.94 8.65
C CYS A 120 -3.55 8.74 7.92
N ASP A 121 -2.72 7.82 7.42
CA ASP A 121 -3.20 6.58 6.78
C ASP A 121 -4.00 5.71 7.75
N LEU A 122 -3.57 5.62 9.01
CA LEU A 122 -4.30 4.92 10.07
C LEU A 122 -5.68 5.55 10.33
N LEU A 123 -5.77 6.89 10.40
CA LEU A 123 -7.05 7.61 10.56
C LEU A 123 -7.95 7.40 9.34
N ALA A 124 -7.39 7.41 8.13
CA ALA A 124 -8.11 7.13 6.89
C ALA A 124 -8.71 5.71 6.89
N GLY A 125 -7.97 4.72 7.41
CA GLY A 125 -8.47 3.34 7.59
C GLY A 125 -9.66 3.25 8.55
N TYR A 126 -9.61 3.94 9.69
CA TYR A 126 -10.76 4.02 10.62
C TYR A 126 -11.95 4.71 9.97
N LYS A 127 -11.73 5.83 9.29
CA LYS A 127 -12.77 6.58 8.55
C LYS A 127 -13.45 5.70 7.50
N ALA A 128 -12.69 4.96 6.70
CA ALA A 128 -13.22 4.04 5.69
C ALA A 128 -14.10 2.95 6.31
N THR A 129 -13.66 2.38 7.45
CA THR A 129 -14.42 1.35 8.18
C THR A 129 -15.76 1.91 8.71
N ILE A 130 -15.73 3.10 9.31
CA ILE A 130 -16.92 3.79 9.84
C ILE A 130 -17.89 4.13 8.71
N ASN A 131 -17.39 4.68 7.60
CA ASN A 131 -18.22 5.02 6.44
C ASN A 131 -18.84 3.79 5.79
N THR A 132 -18.11 2.67 5.71
CA THR A 132 -18.66 1.40 5.21
C THR A 132 -19.84 0.94 6.06
N ALA A 133 -19.73 1.02 7.38
CA ALA A 133 -20.83 0.65 8.27
C ALA A 133 -22.00 1.64 8.23
N LEU A 134 -21.75 2.93 8.01
CA LEU A 134 -22.79 3.93 7.75
C LEU A 134 -23.54 3.62 6.45
N THR A 135 -22.83 3.19 5.40
CA THR A 135 -23.40 2.76 4.12
C THR A 135 -24.22 1.47 4.30
N ASP A 136 -23.68 0.44 4.96
CA ASP A 136 -24.41 -0.81 5.25
C ASP A 136 -25.69 -0.54 6.03
N ALA A 137 -25.64 0.30 7.07
CA ALA A 137 -26.82 0.68 7.84
C ALA A 137 -27.85 1.46 7.00
N THR A 138 -27.38 2.33 6.09
CA THR A 138 -28.26 3.06 5.15
C THR A 138 -28.94 2.08 4.19
N LEU A 139 -28.21 1.08 3.69
CA LEU A 139 -28.74 0.03 2.82
C LEU A 139 -29.75 -0.87 3.55
N ARG A 140 -29.49 -1.24 4.81
CA ARG A 140 -30.45 -2.01 5.63
C ARG A 140 -31.74 -1.24 5.89
N GLN A 141 -31.65 0.07 6.10
CA GLN A 141 -32.81 0.93 6.29
C GLN A 141 -33.62 1.11 4.98
N SER A 142 -32.97 1.09 3.82
CA SER A 142 -33.66 1.09 2.51
C SER A 142 -34.23 -0.28 2.10
N THR A 143 -33.91 -1.36 2.83
CA THR A 143 -34.36 -2.73 2.51
C THR A 143 -35.80 -3.04 2.96
N VAL A 144 -36.48 -2.13 3.66
CA VAL A 144 -37.95 -2.22 3.83
C VAL A 144 -38.64 -1.53 2.64
N THR A 145 -38.69 -2.22 1.50
CA THR A 145 -39.80 -2.26 0.52
C THR A 145 -39.38 -3.08 -0.70
N VAL A 146 -39.92 -4.31 -0.76
CA VAL A 146 -39.65 -5.35 -1.77
C VAL A 146 -39.97 -4.91 -3.22
N GLU A 147 -40.64 -3.77 -3.42
CA GLU A 147 -40.94 -3.23 -4.76
C GLU A 147 -39.80 -2.41 -5.39
N SER A 148 -38.80 -1.98 -4.62
CA SER A 148 -37.71 -1.14 -5.14
C SER A 148 -36.54 -1.95 -5.73
N THR A 149 -36.29 -3.16 -5.21
CA THR A 149 -35.16 -4.00 -5.64
C THR A 149 -35.30 -4.44 -7.10
N GLY A 150 -36.50 -4.80 -7.55
CA GLY A 150 -36.75 -5.13 -8.96
C GLY A 150 -36.50 -3.94 -9.89
N LYS A 151 -36.90 -2.72 -9.47
CA LYS A 151 -36.61 -1.50 -10.25
C LYS A 151 -35.12 -1.17 -10.29
N TYR A 152 -34.37 -1.47 -9.24
CA TYR A 152 -32.91 -1.28 -9.25
C TYR A 152 -32.21 -2.35 -10.06
N GLU A 153 -32.67 -3.60 -10.06
CA GLU A 153 -32.16 -4.64 -10.96
C GLU A 153 -32.40 -4.26 -12.43
N ASP A 154 -33.60 -3.75 -12.75
CA ASP A 154 -33.92 -3.25 -14.09
C ASP A 154 -33.04 -2.02 -14.44
N LEU A 155 -32.88 -1.06 -13.54
CA LEU A 155 -32.01 0.11 -13.76
C LEU A 155 -30.52 -0.26 -13.86
N ILE A 156 -30.06 -1.26 -13.12
CA ILE A 156 -28.69 -1.78 -13.22
C ILE A 156 -28.51 -2.53 -14.54
N HIS A 157 -29.53 -3.26 -14.98
CA HIS A 157 -29.51 -3.94 -16.27
C HIS A 157 -29.50 -2.93 -17.42
N ASP A 158 -30.39 -1.94 -17.38
CA ASP A 158 -30.45 -0.84 -18.35
C ASP A 158 -29.16 -0.02 -18.33
N ALA A 159 -28.62 0.31 -17.15
CA ALA A 159 -27.34 1.02 -17.05
C ALA A 159 -26.16 0.17 -17.53
N LYS A 160 -26.22 -1.15 -17.37
CA LYS A 160 -25.21 -2.09 -17.89
C LYS A 160 -25.30 -2.20 -19.40
N ASP A 161 -26.50 -2.20 -19.95
CA ASP A 161 -26.72 -2.23 -21.39
C ASP A 161 -26.37 -0.89 -22.04
N ASP A 162 -26.71 0.23 -21.40
CA ASP A 162 -26.29 1.58 -21.80
C ASP A 162 -24.78 1.76 -21.67
N LEU A 163 -24.16 1.27 -20.60
CA LEU A 163 -22.70 1.26 -20.46
C LEU A 163 -22.06 0.31 -21.48
N GLY A 164 -22.69 -0.82 -21.78
CA GLY A 164 -22.27 -1.74 -22.83
C GLY A 164 -22.35 -1.10 -24.21
N ALA A 165 -23.40 -0.32 -24.46
CA ALA A 165 -23.59 0.47 -25.68
C ALA A 165 -22.61 1.65 -25.73
N GLN A 166 -22.32 2.32 -24.61
CA GLN A 166 -21.31 3.38 -24.50
C GLN A 166 -19.89 2.83 -24.63
N ILE A 167 -19.58 1.65 -24.10
CA ILE A 167 -18.30 0.95 -24.29
C ILE A 167 -18.18 0.50 -25.74
N SER A 168 -19.27 0.01 -26.35
CA SER A 168 -19.29 -0.34 -27.77
C SER A 168 -19.14 0.90 -28.66
N ALA A 169 -19.77 2.02 -28.29
CA ALA A 169 -19.64 3.30 -28.96
C ALA A 169 -18.26 3.95 -28.73
N ALA A 170 -17.66 3.78 -27.54
CA ALA A 170 -16.30 4.20 -27.21
C ALA A 170 -15.26 3.33 -27.93
N ARG A 171 -15.53 2.04 -28.14
CA ARG A 171 -14.77 1.16 -29.04
C ARG A 171 -14.93 1.54 -30.51
N MET A 172 -16.03 2.21 -30.88
CA MET A 172 -16.21 2.84 -32.19
C MET A 172 -15.62 4.26 -32.26
N GLY A 173 -15.22 4.83 -31.12
CA GLY A 173 -14.40 6.03 -31.01
C GLY A 173 -12.93 5.65 -31.06
N ASN A 174 -12.14 6.36 -31.86
CA ASN A 174 -10.75 6.05 -32.17
C ASN A 174 -9.75 6.29 -30.99
N GLN A 175 -10.20 6.19 -29.73
CA GLN A 175 -9.38 6.44 -28.54
C GLN A 175 -8.90 5.14 -27.89
N PRO A 176 -7.60 5.07 -27.53
CA PRO A 176 -7.04 3.86 -26.93
C PRO A 176 -7.60 3.62 -25.53
N VAL A 177 -7.78 2.35 -25.16
CA VAL A 177 -8.15 1.95 -23.80
C VAL A 177 -6.88 1.97 -22.94
N ILE A 178 -6.87 2.79 -21.90
CA ILE A 178 -5.69 2.95 -21.02
C ILE A 178 -6.02 2.40 -19.64
N GLU A 179 -5.19 1.49 -19.16
CA GLU A 179 -5.23 0.94 -17.81
C GLU A 179 -3.97 1.34 -17.04
N LEU A 180 -4.14 1.90 -15.84
CA LEU A 180 -3.02 2.24 -14.97
C LEU A 180 -2.55 0.99 -14.22
N LEU A 181 -1.29 0.57 -14.45
CA LEU A 181 -0.71 -0.59 -13.78
C LEU A 181 0.02 -0.19 -12.50
N GLN A 182 0.96 0.77 -12.58
CA GLN A 182 1.73 1.27 -11.44
C GLN A 182 1.94 2.78 -11.55
N ALA A 183 2.01 3.44 -10.40
CA ALA A 183 2.29 4.86 -10.29
C ALA A 183 3.31 5.13 -9.17
N GLU A 184 4.13 6.15 -9.38
CA GLU A 184 4.98 6.79 -8.38
C GLU A 184 4.77 8.30 -8.54
N VAL A 185 4.00 8.87 -7.63
CA VAL A 185 3.53 10.26 -7.70
C VAL A 185 4.33 11.09 -6.73
N ASP A 186 4.92 12.16 -7.22
CA ASP A 186 5.57 13.20 -6.41
C ASP A 186 4.87 14.54 -6.65
N GLU A 187 4.67 15.31 -5.57
CA GLU A 187 4.01 16.61 -5.64
C GLU A 187 4.94 17.74 -6.10
N ASN A 188 6.25 17.57 -5.92
CA ASN A 188 7.27 18.60 -6.13
C ASN A 188 8.31 18.18 -7.18
N ASP A 189 8.27 16.93 -7.62
CA ASP A 189 9.14 16.37 -8.65
C ASP A 189 8.33 15.62 -9.72
N GLN A 190 9.03 14.99 -10.66
CA GLN A 190 8.42 14.19 -11.72
C GLN A 190 7.62 13.03 -11.14
N SER A 191 6.45 12.78 -11.75
CA SER A 191 5.63 11.61 -11.47
C SER A 191 5.78 10.58 -12.58
N PHE A 192 5.80 9.30 -12.23
CA PHE A 192 6.07 8.20 -13.15
C PHE A 192 4.93 7.20 -13.16
N PHE A 193 4.53 6.77 -14.34
CA PHE A 193 3.41 5.85 -14.55
C PHE A 193 3.81 4.73 -15.50
N ARG A 194 3.33 3.52 -15.19
CA ARG A 194 3.34 2.36 -16.09
C ARG A 194 1.90 2.07 -16.45
N VAL A 195 1.55 2.18 -17.73
CA VAL A 195 0.18 2.02 -18.23
C VAL A 195 0.12 0.94 -19.31
N LEU A 196 -0.98 0.20 -19.35
CA LEU A 196 -1.30 -0.74 -20.41
C LEU A 196 -2.25 -0.08 -21.40
N VAL A 197 -1.86 -0.06 -22.67
CA VAL A 197 -2.63 0.55 -23.76
C VAL A 197 -3.19 -0.54 -24.66
N ASP A 198 -4.51 -0.50 -24.84
CA ASP A 198 -5.34 -1.44 -25.61
C ASP A 198 -5.24 -2.91 -25.16
N GLY A 199 -4.73 -3.16 -23.96
CA GLY A 199 -4.43 -4.51 -23.48
C GLY A 199 -3.24 -5.16 -24.18
N LEU A 200 -2.46 -4.39 -24.97
CA LEU A 200 -1.44 -4.92 -25.88
C LEU A 200 -0.04 -4.39 -25.60
N SER A 201 0.08 -3.12 -25.21
CA SER A 201 1.40 -2.47 -25.10
C SER A 201 1.54 -1.73 -23.79
N ILE A 202 2.62 -2.02 -23.07
CA ILE A 202 2.98 -1.31 -21.85
C ILE A 202 3.80 -0.07 -22.20
N LYS A 203 3.41 1.07 -21.64
CA LYS A 203 4.06 2.36 -21.83
C LYS A 203 4.42 2.99 -20.49
N TYR A 204 5.56 3.65 -20.47
CA TYR A 204 6.09 4.41 -19.36
C TYR A 204 5.87 5.89 -19.65
N ILE A 205 5.25 6.58 -18.69
CA ILE A 205 4.92 7.99 -18.82
C ILE A 205 5.53 8.73 -17.65
N THR A 206 6.35 9.72 -17.96
CA THR A 206 6.83 10.72 -17.00
C THR A 206 5.98 11.98 -17.16
N VAL A 207 5.51 12.53 -16.06
CA VAL A 207 4.79 13.81 -16.01
C VAL A 207 5.68 14.81 -15.26
N GLU A 208 5.94 15.97 -15.88
CA GLU A 208 6.66 17.05 -15.19
C GLU A 208 5.86 17.60 -13.99
N PRO A 209 6.54 18.23 -13.01
CA PRO A 209 5.86 18.86 -11.88
C PRO A 209 4.80 19.89 -12.30
N ASP A 210 3.84 20.15 -11.42
CA ASP A 210 2.81 21.19 -11.58
C ASP A 210 1.88 21.03 -12.81
N ILE A 211 1.79 19.83 -13.40
CA ILE A 211 0.87 19.54 -14.50
C ILE A 211 -0.51 19.11 -13.99
N TYR A 212 -0.55 18.14 -13.09
CA TYR A 212 -1.79 17.60 -12.50
C TYR A 212 -1.72 17.67 -10.98
N SER A 213 -2.88 17.62 -10.32
CA SER A 213 -2.93 17.42 -8.88
C SER A 213 -2.56 15.97 -8.54
N THR A 214 -2.09 15.73 -7.31
CA THR A 214 -1.84 14.37 -6.84
C THR A 214 -3.10 13.54 -6.71
N GLU A 215 -4.24 14.16 -6.44
CA GLU A 215 -5.55 13.51 -6.43
C GLU A 215 -5.88 12.95 -7.83
N ASP A 216 -5.62 13.70 -8.89
CA ASP A 216 -5.85 13.26 -10.26
C ASP A 216 -4.90 12.12 -10.66
N MET A 217 -3.65 12.17 -10.17
CA MET A 217 -2.61 11.21 -10.53
C MET A 217 -2.70 9.87 -9.79
N CYS A 218 -3.22 9.87 -8.56
CA CYS A 218 -3.31 8.66 -7.73
C CYS A 218 -4.47 7.74 -8.10
N PHE A 219 -5.46 8.22 -8.87
CA PHE A 219 -6.62 7.44 -9.28
C PHE A 219 -6.63 7.20 -10.80
N GLY A 220 -6.53 5.93 -11.21
CA GLY A 220 -6.40 5.54 -12.63
C GLY A 220 -7.42 6.20 -13.58
N PRO A 221 -8.74 6.13 -13.30
CA PRO A 221 -9.73 6.80 -14.14
C PRO A 221 -9.56 8.32 -14.25
N SER A 222 -9.18 9.00 -13.16
CA SER A 222 -8.88 10.44 -13.18
C SER A 222 -7.66 10.72 -14.04
N LEU A 223 -6.57 9.98 -13.84
CA LEU A 223 -5.35 10.13 -14.63
C LEU A 223 -5.63 9.96 -16.12
N VAL A 224 -6.36 8.91 -16.50
CA VAL A 224 -6.70 8.64 -17.91
C VAL A 224 -7.53 9.78 -18.51
N SER A 225 -8.40 10.42 -17.72
CA SER A 225 -9.23 11.54 -18.20
C SER A 225 -8.45 12.83 -18.45
N VAL A 226 -7.33 13.03 -17.75
CA VAL A 226 -6.51 14.24 -17.85
C VAL A 226 -5.30 14.09 -18.78
N LEU A 227 -4.91 12.85 -19.11
CA LEU A 227 -3.79 12.58 -20.01
C LEU A 227 -4.05 13.11 -21.43
N PRO A 228 -3.04 13.68 -22.10
CA PRO A 228 -3.16 14.09 -23.50
C PRO A 228 -3.33 12.87 -24.41
N THR A 229 -3.82 13.10 -25.62
CA THR A 229 -3.95 12.03 -26.63
C THR A 229 -2.60 11.39 -26.92
N PHE A 230 -2.56 10.05 -26.85
CA PHE A 230 -1.34 9.28 -27.03
C PHE A 230 -0.86 9.39 -28.49
N PRO A 231 0.44 9.66 -28.73
CA PRO A 231 1.00 9.67 -30.07
C PRO A 231 0.88 8.30 -30.74
N ILE A 232 0.64 8.31 -32.05
CA ILE A 232 0.63 7.11 -32.89
C ILE A 232 2.07 6.63 -33.10
N GLY A 233 2.26 5.32 -33.18
CA GLY A 233 3.54 4.70 -33.52
C GLY A 233 4.09 3.82 -32.40
N ASP A 234 5.27 3.25 -32.66
CA ASP A 234 5.94 2.36 -31.73
C ASP A 234 6.82 3.18 -30.76
N TRP A 235 6.37 3.26 -29.51
CA TRP A 235 7.06 3.94 -28.42
C TRP A 235 6.65 3.31 -27.09
N ASN A 236 7.56 3.36 -26.13
CA ASN A 236 7.35 2.83 -24.79
C ASN A 236 7.72 3.84 -23.68
N ASP A 237 8.34 4.97 -24.00
CA ASP A 237 8.68 6.05 -23.07
C ASP A 237 8.11 7.38 -23.58
N GLY A 238 7.40 8.10 -22.72
CA GLY A 238 6.75 9.37 -23.03
C GLY A 238 6.90 10.40 -21.92
N LEU A 239 7.24 11.64 -22.27
CA LEU A 239 7.27 12.78 -21.35
C LEU A 239 6.05 13.68 -21.61
N VAL A 240 5.22 13.87 -20.60
CA VAL A 240 4.15 14.85 -20.59
C VAL A 240 4.66 16.12 -19.93
N ALA A 241 4.59 17.23 -20.67
CA ALA A 241 4.99 18.55 -20.24
C ALA A 241 3.83 19.55 -20.41
N LYS A 242 3.94 20.72 -19.80
CA LYS A 242 3.01 21.82 -20.02
C LYS A 242 3.40 22.60 -21.27
N ASN A 243 2.48 22.76 -22.22
CA ASN A 243 2.71 23.57 -23.41
C ASN A 243 2.89 25.05 -23.00
N PRO A 244 4.01 25.71 -23.33
CA PRO A 244 4.23 27.11 -22.98
C PRO A 244 3.23 28.08 -23.58
N ASN A 245 2.57 27.71 -24.68
CA ASN A 245 1.69 28.60 -25.43
C ASN A 245 0.26 28.67 -24.88
N ASP A 246 -0.32 27.54 -24.50
CA ASP A 246 -1.72 27.45 -24.04
C ASP A 246 -1.87 26.85 -22.63
N GLY A 247 -0.77 26.43 -22.01
CA GLY A 247 -0.75 25.84 -20.67
C GLY A 247 -1.34 24.43 -20.62
N LYS A 248 -1.68 23.80 -21.75
CA LYS A 248 -2.26 22.46 -21.77
C LYS A 248 -1.19 21.36 -21.70
N PRO A 249 -1.46 20.23 -21.03
CA PRO A 249 -0.57 19.08 -21.08
C PRO A 249 -0.45 18.52 -22.49
N PHE A 250 0.75 18.12 -22.89
CA PHE A 250 1.00 17.42 -24.15
C PHE A 250 2.21 16.50 -24.02
N PHE A 251 2.32 15.51 -24.92
CA PHE A 251 3.54 14.71 -25.03
C PHE A 251 4.66 15.54 -25.68
N ALA A 252 5.59 16.03 -24.86
CA ALA A 252 6.75 16.78 -25.32
C ALA A 252 7.80 15.89 -25.97
N ARG A 253 7.87 14.62 -25.56
CA ARG A 253 8.75 13.61 -26.14
C ARG A 253 8.07 12.25 -26.09
N VAL A 254 8.25 11.47 -27.15
CA VAL A 254 8.07 10.01 -27.12
C VAL A 254 9.27 9.34 -27.78
N CYS A 255 9.71 8.21 -27.25
CA CYS A 255 10.71 7.39 -27.90
C CYS A 255 10.56 5.91 -27.56
N LEU A 256 11.29 5.08 -28.31
CA LEU A 256 11.50 3.69 -27.98
C LEU A 256 12.78 3.60 -27.14
N ALA A 257 12.61 3.58 -25.82
CA ALA A 257 13.68 3.48 -24.84
C ALA A 257 14.14 2.02 -24.65
N PRO A 258 15.45 1.74 -24.67
CA PRO A 258 15.99 0.41 -24.36
C PRO A 258 16.08 0.22 -22.84
N PHE A 259 14.94 -0.07 -22.19
CA PHE A 259 14.91 -0.25 -20.74
C PHE A 259 15.78 -1.43 -20.29
N PRO A 260 16.47 -1.31 -19.14
CA PRO A 260 17.28 -2.39 -18.59
C PRO A 260 16.39 -3.57 -18.22
N GLY A 261 16.93 -4.78 -18.35
CA GLY A 261 16.34 -5.98 -17.80
C GLY A 261 17.33 -6.71 -16.91
N VAL A 262 16.83 -7.63 -16.11
CA VAL A 262 17.67 -8.55 -15.33
C VAL A 262 18.53 -9.37 -16.29
N GLN A 263 19.83 -9.44 -16.03
CA GLN A 263 20.82 -10.14 -16.84
C GLN A 263 21.03 -11.58 -16.35
N ASN A 264 21.04 -11.81 -15.03
CA ASN A 264 21.21 -13.14 -14.47
C ASN A 264 19.96 -14.04 -14.63
N THR A 265 19.77 -14.53 -15.84
CA THR A 265 18.61 -15.31 -16.27
C THR A 265 18.90 -16.81 -16.24
N TRP A 266 18.97 -17.38 -15.04
CA TRP A 266 19.45 -18.75 -14.81
C TRP A 266 18.37 -19.85 -14.84
N HIS A 267 17.10 -19.49 -14.99
CA HIS A 267 15.95 -20.42 -14.91
C HIS A 267 15.33 -20.59 -16.30
N GLU A 268 14.81 -21.78 -16.60
CA GLU A 268 14.34 -22.13 -17.95
C GLU A 268 12.95 -21.57 -18.28
N ILE A 269 12.13 -21.30 -17.25
CA ILE A 269 10.76 -20.80 -17.38
C ILE A 269 10.76 -19.27 -17.47
N TYR A 270 10.07 -18.75 -18.48
CA TYR A 270 9.77 -17.34 -18.71
C TYR A 270 8.27 -17.16 -18.87
N VAL A 271 7.70 -16.17 -18.18
CA VAL A 271 6.27 -15.86 -18.24
C VAL A 271 6.10 -14.39 -18.57
N ASP A 272 5.31 -14.07 -19.58
CA ASP A 272 5.03 -12.67 -19.90
C ASP A 272 4.07 -12.06 -18.87
N TYR A 273 4.31 -10.80 -18.51
CA TYR A 273 3.47 -10.05 -17.59
C TYR A 273 2.01 -10.02 -18.04
N LEU A 274 1.75 -9.94 -19.34
CA LEU A 274 0.39 -9.90 -19.90
C LEU A 274 -0.33 -11.27 -19.82
N ASP A 275 0.41 -12.36 -19.61
CA ASP A 275 -0.15 -13.70 -19.40
C ASP A 275 -0.55 -13.95 -17.94
N LEU A 276 -0.28 -13.00 -17.04
CA LEU A 276 -0.61 -13.08 -15.62
C LEU A 276 -1.86 -12.29 -15.26
N SER A 277 -2.69 -12.89 -14.42
CA SER A 277 -3.73 -12.17 -13.69
C SER A 277 -3.15 -11.65 -12.38
N ILE A 278 -2.78 -10.37 -12.34
CA ILE A 278 -2.27 -9.71 -11.14
C ILE A 278 -3.41 -9.54 -10.13
N GLY A 279 -3.18 -10.02 -8.91
CA GLY A 279 -4.13 -9.99 -7.80
C GLY A 279 -3.73 -8.97 -6.73
N ARG A 280 -3.83 -9.40 -5.46
CA ARG A 280 -3.58 -8.55 -4.30
C ARG A 280 -2.14 -8.05 -4.27
N LYS A 281 -1.96 -6.74 -4.06
CA LYS A 281 -0.65 -6.14 -3.73
C LYS A 281 -0.24 -6.55 -2.32
N LEU A 282 0.92 -7.20 -2.18
CA LEU A 282 1.51 -7.56 -0.88
C LEU A 282 2.43 -6.44 -0.39
N ARG A 283 3.27 -5.92 -1.28
CA ARG A 283 4.17 -4.78 -1.04
C ARG A 283 4.38 -4.03 -2.35
N THR A 284 5.00 -2.86 -2.30
CA THR A 284 5.48 -2.18 -3.50
C THR A 284 6.40 -3.11 -4.30
N GLY A 285 6.03 -3.38 -5.56
CA GLY A 285 6.76 -4.30 -6.43
C GLY A 285 6.49 -5.80 -6.19
N ILE A 286 5.60 -6.15 -5.25
CA ILE A 286 5.30 -7.54 -4.88
C ILE A 286 3.79 -7.79 -4.88
N TYR A 287 3.34 -8.75 -5.67
CA TYR A 287 1.93 -9.02 -5.90
C TYR A 287 1.65 -10.52 -5.86
N GLU A 288 0.46 -10.89 -5.40
CA GLU A 288 -0.11 -12.19 -5.74
C GLU A 288 -0.49 -12.19 -7.21
N ALA A 289 -0.31 -13.31 -7.89
CA ALA A 289 -0.73 -13.47 -9.27
C ALA A 289 -1.22 -14.89 -9.53
N LYS A 290 -1.97 -15.05 -10.61
CA LYS A 290 -2.29 -16.35 -11.21
C LYS A 290 -1.76 -16.40 -12.62
N SER A 291 -1.18 -17.55 -12.97
CA SER A 291 -0.77 -17.85 -14.33
C SER A 291 -1.84 -18.70 -15.02
N SER A 292 -1.99 -18.58 -16.32
CA SER A 292 -2.80 -19.51 -17.11
C SER A 292 -2.32 -20.96 -17.05
N LEU A 293 -1.08 -21.19 -16.59
CA LEU A 293 -0.44 -22.51 -16.49
C LEU A 293 -0.74 -23.26 -15.18
N SER A 294 -1.23 -22.56 -14.14
CA SER A 294 -1.55 -23.18 -12.85
C SER A 294 -2.62 -22.39 -12.10
N ASP A 295 -3.55 -23.11 -11.45
CA ASP A 295 -4.56 -22.51 -10.58
C ASP A 295 -4.00 -22.02 -9.22
N ASP A 296 -2.75 -22.39 -8.90
CA ASP A 296 -2.10 -21.99 -7.67
C ASP A 296 -1.79 -20.49 -7.67
N ILE A 297 -2.05 -19.85 -6.53
CA ILE A 297 -1.64 -18.45 -6.32
C ILE A 297 -0.14 -18.42 -6.11
N ILE A 298 0.54 -17.67 -6.96
CA ILE A 298 1.98 -17.43 -6.88
C ILE A 298 2.25 -15.99 -6.43
N VAL A 299 3.48 -15.72 -6.02
CA VAL A 299 3.95 -14.36 -5.74
C VAL A 299 4.86 -13.91 -6.88
N VAL A 300 4.67 -12.70 -7.36
CA VAL A 300 5.55 -12.07 -8.34
C VAL A 300 6.24 -10.87 -7.73
N LYS A 301 7.55 -10.76 -7.95
CA LYS A 301 8.36 -9.61 -7.55
C LYS A 301 9.04 -9.05 -8.79
N PHE A 302 8.84 -7.77 -9.07
CA PHE A 302 9.34 -7.16 -10.30
C PHE A 302 9.61 -5.66 -10.14
N ALA A 303 10.50 -5.17 -11.00
CA ALA A 303 10.80 -3.76 -11.15
C ALA A 303 9.63 -3.08 -11.85
N ARG A 304 8.93 -2.21 -11.13
CA ARG A 304 7.86 -1.35 -11.67
C ARG A 304 8.44 -0.35 -12.65
N PHE A 305 9.65 0.13 -12.34
CA PHE A 305 10.36 1.13 -13.12
C PHE A 305 11.81 0.73 -13.43
N PRO A 306 12.42 1.30 -14.48
CA PRO A 306 13.78 0.97 -14.92
C PRO A 306 14.86 1.04 -13.84
N TRP A 307 14.78 2.00 -12.92
CA TRP A 307 15.77 2.19 -11.86
C TRP A 307 15.70 1.11 -10.76
N GLU A 308 14.60 0.34 -10.70
CA GLU A 308 14.44 -0.72 -9.70
C GLU A 308 15.09 -2.05 -10.14
N VAL A 309 15.47 -2.18 -11.42
CA VAL A 309 15.97 -3.44 -12.00
C VAL A 309 17.20 -3.97 -11.27
N GLN A 310 18.08 -3.10 -10.76
CA GLN A 310 19.28 -3.53 -10.03
C GLN A 310 18.95 -4.28 -8.73
N TYR A 311 17.87 -3.91 -8.03
CA TYR A 311 17.44 -4.61 -6.81
C TYR A 311 16.93 -6.02 -7.16
N ILE A 312 16.20 -6.13 -8.27
CA ILE A 312 15.72 -7.42 -8.79
C ILE A 312 16.89 -8.29 -9.27
N GLU A 313 17.92 -7.70 -9.89
CA GLU A 313 19.15 -8.41 -10.32
C GLU A 313 19.84 -9.09 -9.13
N ASN A 314 20.06 -8.32 -8.05
CA ASN A 314 20.73 -8.81 -6.85
C ASN A 314 19.95 -9.99 -6.25
N GLU A 315 18.64 -9.82 -6.09
CA GLU A 315 17.80 -10.84 -5.47
C GLU A 315 17.63 -12.08 -6.37
N THR A 316 17.48 -11.90 -7.69
CA THR A 316 17.44 -13.02 -8.65
C THR A 316 18.73 -13.85 -8.57
N THR A 317 19.86 -13.18 -8.39
CA THR A 317 21.16 -13.83 -8.18
C THR A 317 21.24 -14.55 -6.85
N ALA A 318 20.71 -13.97 -5.78
CA ALA A 318 20.63 -14.65 -4.49
C ALA A 318 19.75 -15.92 -4.55
N TYR A 319 18.61 -15.87 -5.26
CA TYR A 319 17.77 -17.04 -5.51
C TYR A 319 18.50 -18.16 -6.24
N GLN A 320 19.41 -17.84 -7.17
CA GLN A 320 20.29 -18.83 -7.79
C GLN A 320 21.17 -19.54 -6.76
N TRP A 321 21.76 -18.80 -5.81
CA TRP A 321 22.66 -19.36 -4.80
C TRP A 321 21.94 -20.28 -3.83
N ILE A 322 20.70 -19.95 -3.45
CA ILE A 322 19.93 -20.71 -2.45
C ILE A 322 19.05 -21.79 -3.06
N SER A 323 18.96 -21.88 -4.39
CA SER A 323 18.13 -22.86 -5.09
C SER A 323 18.45 -24.28 -4.61
N GLY A 324 17.42 -25.02 -4.20
CA GLY A 324 17.55 -26.39 -3.68
C GLY A 324 18.01 -26.52 -2.21
N HIS A 325 18.21 -25.43 -1.48
CA HIS A 325 18.73 -25.46 -0.09
C HIS A 325 17.66 -25.22 0.99
N ASN A 326 16.38 -25.05 0.60
CA ASN A 326 15.24 -24.81 1.48
C ASN A 326 15.43 -23.59 2.41
N ILE A 327 16.05 -22.52 1.92
CA ILE A 327 16.34 -21.30 2.68
C ILE A 327 15.21 -20.28 2.55
N GLY A 328 14.83 -19.97 1.31
CA GLY A 328 13.75 -19.06 0.97
C GLY A 328 12.68 -19.73 0.10
N PRO A 329 11.70 -18.94 -0.38
CA PRO A 329 10.68 -19.40 -1.29
C PRO A 329 11.27 -20.10 -2.54
N GLN A 330 10.58 -21.10 -3.07
CA GLN A 330 10.94 -21.68 -4.36
C GLN A 330 10.81 -20.63 -5.48
N PHE A 331 11.89 -20.45 -6.24
CA PHE A 331 11.89 -19.67 -7.49
C PHE A 331 11.20 -20.49 -8.59
N LEU A 332 10.21 -19.90 -9.27
CA LEU A 332 9.34 -20.59 -10.24
C LEU A 332 9.62 -20.18 -11.68
N GLY A 333 10.20 -19.00 -11.92
CA GLY A 333 10.51 -18.53 -13.27
C GLY A 333 10.81 -17.05 -13.34
N HIS A 334 11.25 -16.62 -14.53
CA HIS A 334 11.49 -15.22 -14.85
C HIS A 334 10.21 -14.56 -15.34
N LEU A 335 9.97 -13.32 -14.90
CA LEU A 335 8.87 -12.49 -15.38
C LEU A 335 9.38 -11.56 -16.48
N THR A 336 8.75 -11.59 -17.64
CA THR A 336 9.14 -10.78 -18.80
C THR A 336 8.12 -9.71 -19.14
N GLU A 337 8.60 -8.65 -19.78
CA GLU A 337 7.78 -7.63 -20.44
C GLU A 337 8.48 -7.26 -21.74
N ASN A 338 7.80 -7.28 -22.89
CA ASN A 338 8.37 -6.87 -24.18
C ASN A 338 9.75 -7.54 -24.47
N GLY A 339 9.92 -8.80 -24.05
CA GLY A 339 11.14 -9.58 -24.25
C GLY A 339 12.29 -9.33 -23.26
N ARG A 340 12.19 -8.37 -22.33
CA ARG A 340 13.18 -8.20 -21.25
C ARG A 340 12.69 -8.82 -19.95
N VAL A 341 13.60 -9.35 -19.12
CA VAL A 341 13.26 -9.82 -17.78
C VAL A 341 13.14 -8.62 -16.83
N ILE A 342 12.01 -8.49 -16.15
CA ILE A 342 11.71 -7.40 -15.22
C ILE A 342 11.60 -7.86 -13.77
N GLY A 343 11.56 -9.17 -13.54
CA GLY A 343 11.20 -9.75 -12.25
C GLY A 343 11.26 -11.27 -12.26
N PHE A 344 10.69 -11.86 -11.23
CA PHE A 344 10.57 -13.30 -11.10
C PHE A 344 9.31 -13.71 -10.34
N LEU A 345 8.97 -14.98 -10.50
CA LEU A 345 7.84 -15.65 -9.86
C LEU A 345 8.40 -16.55 -8.75
N MET A 346 7.73 -16.60 -7.61
CA MET A 346 8.11 -17.42 -6.46
C MET A 346 6.89 -18.06 -5.79
N GLU A 347 7.11 -19.12 -5.03
CA GLU A 347 6.03 -19.77 -4.27
C GLU A 347 5.37 -18.79 -3.29
N ARG A 348 4.06 -18.98 -3.08
CA ARG A 348 3.33 -18.28 -2.04
C ARG A 348 3.41 -19.05 -0.74
N ILE A 349 4.05 -18.46 0.26
CA ILE A 349 4.05 -19.01 1.62
C ILE A 349 2.74 -18.62 2.31
N THR A 350 1.83 -19.58 2.50
CA THR A 350 0.58 -19.37 3.25
C THR A 350 0.75 -19.67 4.73
N ASP A 351 -0.15 -19.10 5.54
CA ASP A 351 -0.28 -19.40 6.98
C ASP A 351 1.01 -19.18 7.79
N ALA A 352 1.85 -18.25 7.32
CA ALA A 352 3.07 -17.85 8.00
C ALA A 352 2.88 -16.52 8.73
N ARG A 353 3.58 -16.37 9.86
CA ARG A 353 3.73 -15.10 10.57
C ARG A 353 5.17 -14.63 10.52
N HIS A 354 5.39 -13.34 10.69
CA HIS A 354 6.76 -12.84 10.90
C HIS A 354 7.36 -13.42 12.18
N ALA A 355 8.70 -13.51 12.19
CA ALA A 355 9.44 -13.97 13.36
C ALA A 355 9.26 -13.04 14.56
N SER A 356 9.37 -13.62 15.73
CA SER A 356 9.44 -12.95 17.02
C SER A 356 10.75 -13.30 17.71
N ALA A 357 11.02 -12.65 18.85
CA ALA A 357 12.19 -12.97 19.66
C ALA A 357 12.23 -14.43 20.15
N GLU A 358 11.08 -15.12 20.18
CA GLU A 358 10.97 -16.53 20.58
C GLU A 358 11.42 -17.50 19.47
N ASP A 359 11.44 -17.05 18.22
CA ASP A 359 11.78 -17.88 17.05
C ASP A 359 13.28 -17.90 16.74
N ILE A 360 14.12 -17.43 17.67
CA ILE A 360 15.55 -17.22 17.44
C ILE A 360 16.27 -18.49 16.97
N GLU A 361 15.93 -19.66 17.51
CA GLU A 361 16.60 -20.92 17.16
C GLU A 361 16.29 -21.34 15.72
N VAL A 362 15.03 -21.26 15.30
CA VAL A 362 14.63 -21.62 13.92
C VAL A 362 15.13 -20.59 12.91
N CYS A 363 15.17 -19.31 13.28
CA CYS A 363 15.77 -18.26 12.44
C CYS A 363 17.28 -18.45 12.29
N ARG A 364 17.97 -18.84 13.37
CA ARG A 364 19.41 -19.14 13.35
C ARG A 364 19.71 -20.35 12.48
N GLU A 365 18.86 -21.37 12.49
CA GLU A 365 19.03 -22.57 11.66
C GLU A 365 18.97 -22.23 10.16
N VAL A 366 17.98 -21.45 9.71
CA VAL A 366 17.90 -21.05 8.29
C VAL A 366 19.02 -20.10 7.89
N LEU A 367 19.41 -19.18 8.78
CA LEU A 367 20.53 -18.27 8.55
C LEU A 367 21.87 -19.02 8.46
N SER A 368 22.08 -20.02 9.32
CA SER A 368 23.27 -20.87 9.27
C SER A 368 23.37 -21.64 7.95
N ARG A 369 22.24 -22.12 7.41
CA ARG A 369 22.21 -22.74 6.08
C ARG A 369 22.62 -21.75 4.98
N LEU A 370 22.19 -20.49 5.06
CA LEU A 370 22.64 -19.44 4.14
C LEU A 370 24.15 -19.18 4.26
N HIS A 371 24.66 -19.03 5.48
CA HIS A 371 26.10 -18.80 5.75
C HIS A 371 26.97 -19.95 5.26
N ASN A 372 26.50 -21.20 5.36
CA ASN A 372 27.21 -22.37 4.85
C ASN A 372 27.39 -22.34 3.32
N LEU A 373 26.60 -21.55 2.60
CA LEU A 373 26.76 -21.29 1.15
C LEU A 373 27.71 -20.13 0.86
N GLY A 374 28.35 -19.56 1.88
CA GLY A 374 29.18 -18.35 1.76
C GLY A 374 28.36 -17.13 1.36
N VAL A 375 27.09 -17.04 1.82
CA VAL A 375 26.20 -15.93 1.53
C VAL A 375 25.86 -15.21 2.83
N ARG A 376 26.02 -13.90 2.84
CA ARG A 376 25.53 -13.00 3.90
C ARG A 376 24.18 -12.45 3.47
N HIS A 377 23.20 -12.37 4.39
CA HIS A 377 21.88 -11.82 4.06
C HIS A 377 21.90 -10.30 3.91
N GLY A 378 22.54 -9.59 4.83
CA GLY A 378 22.65 -8.12 4.84
C GLY A 378 21.56 -7.42 5.66
N ASP A 379 20.35 -7.98 5.72
CA ASP A 379 19.21 -7.42 6.47
C ASP A 379 18.41 -8.49 7.24
N THR A 380 18.91 -8.93 8.40
CA THR A 380 18.29 -10.00 9.21
C THR A 380 17.18 -9.51 10.16
N ASN A 381 16.42 -8.50 9.74
CA ASN A 381 15.28 -8.01 10.52
C ASN A 381 14.16 -9.06 10.62
N ARG A 382 13.31 -8.95 11.66
CA ARG A 382 12.25 -9.94 11.94
C ARG A 382 11.21 -10.12 10.83
N PHE A 383 11.02 -9.11 9.98
CA PHE A 383 10.04 -9.14 8.90
C PHE A 383 10.54 -9.97 7.70
N ASN A 384 11.86 -10.17 7.60
CA ASN A 384 12.48 -11.01 6.58
C ASN A 384 12.47 -12.51 6.93
N PHE A 385 11.93 -12.89 8.10
CA PHE A 385 11.74 -14.29 8.48
C PHE A 385 10.24 -14.62 8.57
N LEU A 386 9.81 -15.61 7.80
CA LEU A 386 8.47 -16.18 7.84
C LEU A 386 8.47 -17.50 8.60
N ILE A 387 7.64 -17.61 9.62
CA ILE A 387 7.50 -18.79 10.47
C ILE A 387 6.22 -19.54 10.12
N ARG A 388 6.36 -20.81 9.71
CA ARG A 388 5.27 -21.76 9.45
C ARG A 388 5.63 -23.12 10.03
N ASP A 389 4.75 -23.73 10.82
CA ASP A 389 4.94 -25.06 11.43
C ASP A 389 6.31 -25.25 12.11
N SER A 390 6.75 -24.24 12.87
CA SER A 390 8.07 -24.20 13.53
C SER A 390 9.26 -24.28 12.57
N LYS A 391 9.09 -23.90 11.30
CA LYS A 391 10.17 -23.71 10.33
C LYS A 391 10.25 -22.24 9.92
N ALA A 392 11.47 -21.74 9.80
CA ALA A 392 11.74 -20.41 9.29
C ALA A 392 12.08 -20.46 7.79
N THR A 393 11.49 -19.52 7.04
CA THR A 393 11.78 -19.24 5.64
C THR A 393 12.28 -17.80 5.55
N LEU A 394 13.44 -17.59 4.95
CA LEU A 394 14.07 -16.29 4.79
C LEU A 394 13.62 -15.65 3.47
N ILE A 395 13.30 -14.36 3.49
CA ILE A 395 12.83 -13.58 2.34
C ILE A 395 13.59 -12.25 2.23
N ASP A 396 13.44 -11.56 1.10
CA ASP A 396 14.03 -10.24 0.80
C ASP A 396 15.57 -10.27 0.73
N PHE A 397 16.10 -10.92 -0.31
CA PHE A 397 17.54 -11.09 -0.51
C PHE A 397 18.19 -9.98 -1.37
N ASP A 398 17.59 -8.80 -1.45
CA ASP A 398 18.07 -7.68 -2.26
C ASP A 398 19.44 -7.13 -1.80
N THR A 399 19.73 -7.29 -0.52
CA THR A 399 21.00 -6.93 0.15
C THR A 399 21.98 -8.10 0.26
N ALA A 400 21.59 -9.30 -0.19
CA ALA A 400 22.40 -10.50 -0.03
C ALA A 400 23.65 -10.47 -0.91
N GLN A 401 24.77 -10.92 -0.36
CA GLN A 401 26.07 -10.88 -1.03
C GLN A 401 26.88 -12.13 -0.72
N LYS A 402 27.70 -12.56 -1.70
CA LYS A 402 28.74 -13.56 -1.42
C LYS A 402 29.75 -12.99 -0.43
N CYS A 403 30.07 -13.78 0.58
CA CYS A 403 30.89 -13.37 1.69
C CYS A 403 31.82 -14.52 2.09
N ASP A 404 33.12 -14.32 1.85
CA ASP A 404 34.18 -15.23 2.28
C ASP A 404 34.71 -14.89 3.69
N ASP A 405 34.32 -13.73 4.23
CA ASP A 405 34.71 -13.28 5.55
C ASP A 405 33.84 -13.94 6.64
N ARG A 406 34.45 -14.90 7.34
CA ARG A 406 33.78 -15.62 8.42
C ARG A 406 33.39 -14.71 9.57
N ASP A 407 34.15 -13.66 9.85
CA ASP A 407 33.85 -12.76 10.97
C ASP A 407 32.59 -11.94 10.68
N SER A 408 32.41 -11.49 9.43
CA SER A 408 31.15 -10.86 8.99
C SER A 408 29.92 -11.77 9.10
N LEU A 409 30.05 -13.06 8.77
CA LEU A 409 28.95 -14.03 8.89
C LEU A 409 28.63 -14.32 10.36
N LEU A 410 29.66 -14.48 11.20
CA LEU A 410 29.51 -14.66 12.64
C LEU A 410 28.82 -13.43 13.26
N GLN A 411 29.23 -12.23 12.88
CA GLN A 411 28.61 -10.99 13.35
C GLN A 411 27.12 -10.93 12.99
N GLU A 412 26.74 -11.25 11.75
CA GLU A 412 25.31 -11.30 11.34
C GLU A 412 24.51 -12.32 12.16
N SER A 413 25.12 -13.45 12.52
CA SER A 413 24.49 -14.45 13.40
C SER A 413 24.38 -14.00 14.86
N GLU A 414 25.36 -13.26 15.38
CA GLU A 414 25.35 -12.73 16.75
C GLU A 414 24.31 -11.61 16.92
N GLU A 415 24.18 -10.75 15.91
CA GLU A 415 23.25 -9.62 15.88
C GLU A 415 21.78 -10.05 15.73
N LEU A 416 21.52 -11.26 15.20
CA LEU A 416 20.17 -11.79 14.98
C LEU A 416 19.25 -11.66 16.21
N SER A 417 19.77 -11.93 17.41
CA SER A 417 19.00 -11.81 18.66
C SER A 417 18.49 -10.40 18.91
N ALA A 418 19.32 -9.40 18.61
CA ALA A 418 18.97 -7.99 18.74
C ALA A 418 17.97 -7.59 17.64
N CYS A 419 18.19 -8.02 16.40
CA CYS A 419 17.33 -7.73 15.26
C CYS A 419 15.90 -8.29 15.43
N LEU A 420 15.76 -9.49 16.00
CA LEU A 420 14.43 -10.08 16.27
C LEU A 420 13.69 -9.40 17.44
N LYS A 421 14.42 -8.79 18.37
CA LYS A 421 13.86 -8.06 19.51
C LYS A 421 13.58 -6.59 19.19
N ASP A 422 14.06 -6.10 18.06
CA ASP A 422 13.86 -4.70 17.68
C ASP A 422 12.37 -4.40 17.46
N MET A 423 11.88 -3.40 18.20
CA MET A 423 10.51 -2.91 18.15
C MET A 423 10.40 -1.60 17.37
N SER A 424 11.51 -1.12 16.79
CA SER A 424 11.59 0.16 16.07
C SER A 424 10.79 0.22 14.75
N GLY A 425 10.22 -0.90 14.31
CA GLY A 425 9.47 -0.97 13.04
C GLY A 425 10.35 -0.96 11.79
N ARG A 426 11.68 -0.88 11.92
CA ARG A 426 12.60 -0.99 10.77
C ARG A 426 12.37 -2.29 10.01
N GLY A 427 12.09 -2.16 8.70
CA GLY A 427 11.77 -3.27 7.79
C GLY A 427 10.28 -3.65 7.71
N GLY A 428 9.41 -3.12 8.57
CA GLY A 428 8.03 -3.59 8.77
C GLY A 428 6.94 -2.97 7.91
N GLY A 429 7.29 -2.24 6.84
CA GLY A 429 6.34 -1.45 6.04
C GLY A 429 5.40 -2.25 5.12
N GLY A 430 5.07 -3.51 5.44
CA GLY A 430 4.17 -4.34 4.63
C GLY A 430 3.30 -5.25 5.49
N LEU A 431 1.98 -5.13 5.34
CA LEU A 431 1.04 -6.16 5.76
C LEU A 431 1.04 -7.28 4.71
N LEU A 432 1.56 -8.45 5.05
CA LEU A 432 1.29 -9.70 4.34
C LEU A 432 -0.19 -10.08 4.47
#